data_AF-A0A973TQR7-F1
#
_entry.id   AF-A0A973TQR7-F1
#
_cell.length_a   1.000
_cell.length_b   1.000
_cell.length_c   1.000
_cell.angle_alpha   90.00
_cell.angle_beta   90.00
_cell.angle_gamma   90.00
#
_symmetry.space_group_name_H-M   'P 1'
#
loop_
_entity.id
_entity.type
_entity.pdbx_description
1 polymer ?
#
loop_
_entity_poly.entity_id
_entity_poly.type
_entity_poly.pdbx_seq_one_letter_code
_entity_poly.pdbx_strand_id
1 'polypeptide(L)'
;STPAAAPARNEPTPNTRVLYQAFRGGESFATLRERFGAANVREQDIPGAEGEVQHGVVLFPDDPTRRATLYFADDQKLEGLALVRITDPESTWAIGDNIRMGTTLAELVALNGGPIEFSGFGWDYGGAVAGYRGGKLEPNNAMAPQGGFRLATRPGLPEDVAVPQGDTTFSSDDYPALATDIVVGELTLSFPRQSSNR
;
A
#
# COMPACT_ATOMS: atom_id res chain seq x y z
N SER A 1 15.27 43.30 -11.50
CA SER A 1 14.72 42.02 -11.93
C SER A 1 15.11 40.95 -10.94
N THR A 2 14.16 40.46 -10.16
CA THR A 2 14.36 39.33 -9.24
C THR A 2 14.46 38.05 -10.07
N PRO A 3 15.45 37.17 -9.85
CA PRO A 3 15.46 35.90 -10.56
C PRO A 3 14.28 35.07 -10.06
N ALA A 4 13.47 34.57 -10.99
CA ALA A 4 12.42 33.60 -10.69
C ALA A 4 13.05 32.38 -10.01
N ALA A 5 12.51 32.00 -8.85
CA ALA A 5 12.88 30.78 -8.16
C ALA A 5 12.69 29.59 -9.11
N ALA A 6 13.70 28.74 -9.23
CA ALA A 6 13.56 27.46 -9.92
C ALA A 6 12.43 26.65 -9.25
N PRO A 7 11.56 25.95 -10.01
CA PRO A 7 10.51 25.12 -9.42
C PRO A 7 11.13 24.07 -8.48
N ALA A 8 10.49 23.85 -7.33
CA ALA A 8 10.92 22.87 -6.33
C ALA A 8 10.98 21.47 -6.94
N ARG A 9 12.18 20.87 -7.00
CA ARG A 9 12.48 19.71 -7.85
C ARG A 9 11.81 18.38 -7.49
N ASN A 10 10.91 18.29 -6.51
CA ASN A 10 10.28 17.01 -6.08
C ASN A 10 8.81 17.16 -5.67
N GLU A 11 8.04 18.01 -6.36
CA GLU A 11 6.59 18.06 -6.11
C GLU A 11 5.87 16.95 -6.88
N PRO A 12 4.98 16.19 -6.23
CA PRO A 12 4.30 15.09 -6.90
C PRO A 12 3.28 15.67 -7.87
N THR A 13 3.28 15.14 -9.09
CA THR A 13 2.33 15.55 -10.12
C THR A 13 1.08 14.68 -10.06
N PRO A 14 -0.03 15.07 -10.71
CA PRO A 14 -1.18 14.19 -10.88
C PRO A 14 -0.88 12.85 -11.59
N ASN A 15 0.30 12.73 -12.22
CA ASN A 15 0.78 11.53 -12.89
C ASN A 15 1.79 10.73 -12.06
N THR A 16 2.18 11.20 -10.88
CA THR A 16 3.05 10.43 -9.98
C THR A 16 2.29 9.18 -9.52
N ARG A 17 2.93 8.01 -9.67
CA ARG A 17 2.35 6.70 -9.30
C ARG A 17 3.16 5.94 -8.25
N VAL A 18 4.30 6.47 -7.83
CA VAL A 18 5.07 5.90 -6.72
C VAL A 18 4.52 6.47 -5.42
N LEU A 19 4.02 5.62 -4.52
CA LEU A 19 3.36 6.02 -3.27
C LEU A 19 4.25 6.93 -2.41
N TYR A 20 5.53 6.58 -2.25
CA TYR A 20 6.52 7.36 -1.51
C TYR A 20 6.73 8.79 -2.04
N GLN A 21 6.47 8.99 -3.32
CA GLN A 21 6.55 10.30 -3.95
C GLN A 21 5.22 11.01 -3.82
N ALA A 22 4.10 10.30 -4.01
CA ALA A 22 2.77 10.90 -4.09
C ALA A 22 2.22 11.46 -2.77
N PHE A 23 2.59 10.89 -1.62
CA PHE A 23 1.94 11.21 -0.34
C PHE A 23 2.93 11.67 0.73
N ARG A 24 2.44 12.50 1.66
CA ARG A 24 3.19 13.05 2.80
C ARG A 24 2.40 12.82 4.09
N GLY A 25 3.06 12.75 5.24
CA GLY A 25 2.35 12.51 6.51
C GLY A 25 1.50 13.70 6.96
N GLY A 26 1.86 14.92 6.55
CA GLY A 26 1.13 16.14 6.87
C GLY A 26 -0.01 16.48 5.92
N GLU A 27 -0.48 15.55 5.09
CA GLU A 27 -1.61 15.82 4.19
C GLU A 27 -2.89 16.06 4.99
N SER A 28 -3.75 16.91 4.44
CA SER A 28 -5.13 17.09 4.84
C SER A 28 -6.05 16.97 3.62
N PHE A 29 -7.35 16.89 3.85
CA PHE A 29 -8.32 16.95 2.74
C PHE A 29 -8.11 18.17 1.82
N ALA A 30 -7.77 19.32 2.41
CA ALA A 30 -7.50 20.54 1.64
C ALA A 30 -6.26 20.42 0.76
N THR A 31 -5.13 19.94 1.29
CA THR A 31 -3.89 19.79 0.51
C THR A 31 -4.03 18.74 -0.59
N LEU A 32 -4.78 17.67 -0.33
CA LEU A 32 -5.09 16.65 -1.33
C LEU A 32 -5.91 17.24 -2.48
N ARG A 33 -6.94 18.04 -2.20
CA ARG A 33 -7.76 18.71 -3.23
C ARG A 33 -6.96 19.69 -4.07
N GLU A 34 -6.04 20.42 -3.46
CA GLU A 34 -5.15 21.34 -4.17
C GLU A 34 -4.25 20.58 -5.15
N ARG A 35 -3.65 19.47 -4.71
CA ARG A 35 -2.64 18.74 -5.49
C ARG A 35 -3.21 17.80 -6.53
N PHE A 36 -4.29 17.09 -6.20
CA PHE A 36 -4.91 16.10 -7.08
C PHE A 36 -6.14 16.64 -7.83
N GLY A 37 -6.57 17.86 -7.50
CA GLY A 37 -7.76 18.49 -8.05
C GLY A 37 -9.02 18.10 -7.27
N ALA A 38 -9.82 19.09 -6.91
CA ALA A 38 -11.01 18.94 -6.08
C ALA A 38 -12.02 17.89 -6.59
N ALA A 39 -12.13 17.70 -7.90
CA ALA A 39 -13.03 16.70 -8.48
C ALA A 39 -12.58 15.25 -8.25
N ASN A 40 -11.29 15.04 -7.95
CA ASN A 40 -10.70 13.72 -7.79
C ASN A 40 -10.58 13.31 -6.31
N VAL A 41 -11.03 14.12 -5.36
CA VAL A 41 -10.88 13.86 -3.93
C VAL A 41 -12.26 13.91 -3.28
N ARG A 42 -12.73 12.79 -2.75
CA ARG A 42 -14.07 12.65 -2.16
C ARG A 42 -13.96 12.23 -0.71
N GLU A 43 -14.58 13.00 0.16
CA GLU A 43 -14.85 12.61 1.54
C GLU A 43 -16.01 11.61 1.55
N GLN A 44 -15.85 10.50 2.27
CA GLN A 44 -16.86 9.45 2.39
C GLN A 44 -16.56 8.51 3.55
N ASP A 45 -17.56 7.72 3.93
CA ASP A 45 -17.35 6.56 4.79
C ASP A 45 -16.53 5.51 4.03
N ILE A 46 -15.50 4.99 4.69
CA ILE A 46 -14.55 4.01 4.17
C ILE A 46 -14.46 2.81 5.13
N PRO A 47 -14.05 1.61 4.65
CA PRO A 47 -13.93 0.44 5.51
C PRO A 47 -12.91 0.65 6.64
N GLY A 48 -13.34 0.44 7.88
CA GLY A 48 -12.53 0.43 9.09
C GLY A 48 -12.12 -0.98 9.55
N ALA A 49 -11.65 -1.09 10.80
CA ALA A 49 -11.32 -2.38 11.41
C ALA A 49 -12.58 -3.18 11.77
N GLU A 50 -12.48 -4.51 11.75
CA GLU A 50 -13.54 -5.41 12.26
C GLU A 50 -14.94 -5.19 11.64
N GLY A 51 -14.99 -4.73 10.39
CA GLY A 51 -16.24 -4.47 9.68
C GLY A 51 -16.89 -3.11 9.98
N GLU A 52 -16.25 -2.27 10.80
CA GLU A 52 -16.69 -0.90 11.04
C GLU A 52 -16.51 -0.02 9.81
N VAL A 53 -17.14 1.15 9.85
CA VAL A 53 -16.89 2.24 8.90
C VAL A 53 -16.16 3.38 9.61
N GLN A 54 -15.28 4.05 8.89
CA GLN A 54 -14.57 5.22 9.36
C GLN A 54 -14.74 6.37 8.38
N HIS A 55 -14.74 7.59 8.89
CA HIS A 55 -14.70 8.78 8.07
C HIS A 55 -13.33 8.94 7.40
N GLY A 56 -13.29 9.12 6.08
CA GLY A 56 -12.03 9.25 5.37
C GLY A 56 -12.16 9.81 3.97
N VAL A 57 -11.14 9.57 3.15
CA VAL A 57 -11.08 10.11 1.78
C VAL A 57 -10.82 9.00 0.78
N VAL A 58 -11.54 9.05 -0.34
CA VAL A 58 -11.21 8.30 -1.54
C VAL A 58 -10.67 9.25 -2.60
N LEU A 59 -9.45 8.97 -3.04
CA LEU A 59 -8.78 9.64 -4.15
C LEU A 59 -9.11 8.88 -5.44
N PHE A 60 -9.42 9.60 -6.52
CA PHE A 60 -9.87 9.09 -7.82
C PHE A 60 -10.99 8.02 -7.69
N PRO A 61 -12.12 8.31 -7.03
CA PRO A 61 -13.15 7.32 -6.71
C PRO A 61 -13.74 6.62 -7.94
N ASP A 62 -13.76 7.32 -9.08
CA ASP A 62 -14.39 6.88 -10.32
C ASP A 62 -13.36 6.30 -11.32
N ASP A 63 -12.10 6.12 -10.91
CA ASP A 63 -11.02 5.56 -11.75
C ASP A 63 -10.23 4.50 -10.98
N PRO A 64 -10.54 3.20 -11.15
CA PRO A 64 -9.91 2.14 -10.38
C PRO A 64 -8.41 1.96 -10.70
N THR A 65 -7.92 2.48 -11.83
CA THR A 65 -6.49 2.44 -12.15
C THR A 65 -5.66 3.41 -11.28
N ARG A 66 -6.34 4.34 -10.59
CA ARG A 66 -5.72 5.37 -9.74
C ARG A 66 -6.37 5.48 -8.36
N ARG A 67 -7.42 4.72 -8.07
CA ARG A 67 -8.17 4.84 -6.84
C ARG A 67 -7.30 4.49 -5.63
N ALA A 68 -7.45 5.28 -4.57
CA ALA A 68 -6.78 5.05 -3.30
C ALA A 68 -7.71 5.42 -2.13
N THR A 69 -7.69 4.62 -1.07
CA THR A 69 -8.41 4.89 0.19
C THR A 69 -7.43 5.47 1.20
N LEU A 70 -7.76 6.62 1.77
CA LEU A 70 -6.88 7.40 2.64
C LEU A 70 -7.51 7.54 4.03
N TYR A 71 -6.73 7.18 5.04
CA TYR A 71 -7.08 7.22 6.45
C TYR A 71 -6.23 8.27 7.16
N PHE A 72 -6.82 8.99 8.12
CA PHE A 72 -6.19 10.12 8.80
C PHE A 72 -6.03 9.86 10.30
N ALA A 73 -5.04 10.52 10.90
CA ALA A 73 -4.76 10.45 12.32
C ALA A 73 -5.78 11.25 13.16
N ASP A 74 -6.31 12.35 12.60
CA ASP A 74 -7.52 13.05 13.04
C ASP A 74 -8.56 12.89 11.93
N ASP A 75 -9.41 11.86 12.05
CA ASP A 75 -10.42 11.56 11.03
C ASP A 75 -11.54 12.60 11.00
N GLN A 76 -11.92 13.19 12.14
CA GLN A 76 -12.95 14.24 12.20
C GLN A 76 -12.56 15.49 11.42
N LYS A 77 -11.25 15.79 11.33
CA LYS A 77 -10.74 16.93 10.55
C LYS A 77 -10.11 16.55 9.23
N LEU A 78 -9.94 15.25 8.97
CA LEU A 78 -9.18 14.72 7.84
C LEU A 78 -7.78 15.34 7.75
N GLU A 79 -7.07 15.35 8.88
CA GLU A 79 -5.73 15.92 9.04
C GLU A 79 -4.71 14.87 9.47
N GLY A 80 -3.52 14.94 8.87
CA GLY A 80 -2.41 14.03 9.17
C GLY A 80 -2.67 12.64 8.59
N LEU A 81 -2.33 12.44 7.32
CA LEU A 81 -2.47 11.15 6.65
C LEU A 81 -1.73 10.06 7.42
N ALA A 82 -2.46 9.00 7.78
CA ALA A 82 -1.97 7.87 8.57
C ALA A 82 -1.73 6.63 7.71
N LEU A 83 -2.59 6.37 6.74
CA LEU A 83 -2.50 5.22 5.86
C LEU A 83 -3.08 5.54 4.47
N VAL A 84 -2.37 5.14 3.42
CA VAL A 84 -2.91 4.98 2.08
C VAL A 84 -3.07 3.49 1.82
N ARG A 85 -4.21 3.07 1.32
CA ARG A 85 -4.53 1.67 1.00
C ARG A 85 -5.05 1.55 -0.43
N ILE A 86 -4.47 0.62 -1.18
CA ILE A 86 -4.80 0.33 -2.60
C ILE A 86 -5.22 -1.14 -2.70
N THR A 87 -6.42 -1.40 -3.20
CA THR A 87 -6.98 -2.77 -3.33
C THR A 87 -7.44 -3.12 -4.74
N ASP A 88 -7.49 -2.14 -5.65
CA ASP A 88 -7.95 -2.37 -7.02
C ASP A 88 -6.90 -3.13 -7.84
N PRO A 89 -7.22 -4.30 -8.43
CA PRO A 89 -6.25 -5.12 -9.16
C PRO A 89 -5.62 -4.44 -10.39
N GLU A 90 -6.35 -3.51 -11.01
CA GLU A 90 -5.90 -2.73 -12.18
C GLU A 90 -5.13 -1.45 -11.81
N SER A 91 -4.89 -1.24 -10.51
CA SER A 91 -4.19 -0.06 -10.02
C SER A 91 -2.79 0.08 -10.59
N THR A 92 -2.44 1.32 -10.91
CA THR A 92 -1.12 1.71 -11.43
C THR A 92 -0.19 2.23 -10.33
N TRP A 93 -0.64 2.28 -9.07
CA TRP A 93 0.19 2.66 -7.93
C TRP A 93 1.29 1.62 -7.66
N ALA A 94 2.44 2.09 -7.18
CA ALA A 94 3.60 1.26 -6.88
C ALA A 94 4.32 1.69 -5.58
N ILE A 95 4.97 0.72 -4.94
CA ILE A 95 5.93 0.90 -3.86
C ILE A 95 7.33 0.82 -4.45
N GLY A 96 8.08 1.93 -4.36
CA GLY A 96 9.31 2.09 -5.11
C GLY A 96 9.05 1.92 -6.61
N ASP A 97 10.04 1.38 -7.33
CA ASP A 97 9.96 1.20 -8.79
C ASP A 97 9.41 -0.16 -9.22
N ASN A 98 9.29 -1.13 -8.29
CA ASN A 98 9.21 -2.55 -8.66
C ASN A 98 8.02 -3.33 -8.08
N ILE A 99 7.37 -2.84 -7.01
CA ILE A 99 6.28 -3.56 -6.34
C ILE A 99 4.96 -2.87 -6.66
N ARG A 100 4.06 -3.60 -7.33
CA ARG A 100 2.74 -3.13 -7.75
C ARG A 100 1.72 -4.25 -7.61
N MET A 101 0.45 -3.96 -7.86
CA MET A 101 -0.59 -4.98 -7.95
C MET A 101 -0.17 -6.07 -8.95
N GLY A 102 -0.38 -7.33 -8.55
CA GLY A 102 -0.05 -8.48 -9.38
C GLY A 102 1.44 -8.87 -9.41
N THR A 103 2.35 -8.14 -8.75
CA THR A 103 3.75 -8.59 -8.57
C THR A 103 3.72 -9.97 -7.90
N THR A 104 4.34 -10.96 -8.53
CA THR A 104 4.31 -12.37 -8.11
C THR A 104 5.21 -12.64 -6.92
N LEU A 105 4.92 -13.70 -6.17
CA LEU A 105 5.80 -14.18 -5.09
C LEU A 105 7.21 -14.49 -5.60
N ALA A 106 7.34 -15.03 -6.82
CA ALA A 106 8.62 -15.27 -7.48
C ALA A 106 9.42 -13.96 -7.67
N GLU A 107 8.77 -12.91 -8.18
CA GLU A 107 9.40 -11.59 -8.35
C GLU A 107 9.79 -10.99 -7.00
N LEU A 108 8.94 -11.13 -5.98
CA LEU A 108 9.23 -10.65 -4.62
C LEU A 108 10.44 -11.35 -4.00
N VAL A 109 10.55 -12.68 -4.12
CA VAL A 109 11.71 -13.46 -3.66
C VAL A 109 12.98 -13.00 -4.39
N ALA A 110 12.91 -12.77 -5.70
CA ALA A 110 14.04 -12.27 -6.48
C ALA A 110 14.47 -10.85 -6.05
N LEU A 111 13.50 -9.95 -5.81
CA LEU A 111 13.75 -8.59 -5.31
C LEU A 111 14.35 -8.62 -3.90
N ASN A 112 13.82 -9.48 -3.03
CA ASN A 112 14.30 -9.64 -1.66
C ASN A 112 15.68 -10.28 -1.60
N GLY A 113 16.01 -11.16 -2.55
CA GLY A 113 17.23 -11.96 -2.54
C GLY A 113 17.17 -13.11 -1.54
N GLY A 114 15.98 -13.53 -1.13
CA GLY A 114 15.75 -14.57 -0.13
C GLY A 114 14.25 -14.82 0.11
N PRO A 115 13.91 -15.82 0.93
CA PRO A 115 12.53 -16.23 1.14
C PRO A 115 11.68 -15.13 1.76
N ILE A 116 10.39 -15.16 1.44
CA ILE A 116 9.37 -14.31 2.05
C ILE A 116 8.52 -15.18 2.98
N GLU A 117 8.34 -14.73 4.21
CA GLU A 117 7.40 -15.33 5.15
C GLU A 117 6.07 -14.58 5.10
N PHE A 118 4.96 -15.31 5.12
CA PHE A 118 3.62 -14.72 5.06
C PHE A 118 2.59 -15.56 5.81
N SER A 119 1.50 -14.95 6.25
CA SER A 119 0.36 -15.67 6.81
C SER A 119 -0.43 -16.39 5.72
N GLY A 120 -1.06 -17.52 6.06
CA GLY A 120 -1.97 -18.22 5.15
C GLY A 120 -3.16 -17.37 4.71
N PHE A 121 -3.91 -17.83 3.72
CA PHE A 121 -5.11 -17.18 3.19
C PHE A 121 -6.38 -17.63 3.93
N GLY A 122 -7.55 -17.10 3.52
CA GLY A 122 -8.86 -17.57 4.00
C GLY A 122 -9.36 -16.95 5.32
N TRP A 123 -8.76 -15.83 5.76
CA TRP A 123 -9.17 -15.09 6.95
C TRP A 123 -8.87 -13.60 6.79
N ASP A 124 -9.39 -12.76 7.70
CA ASP A 124 -9.43 -11.29 7.56
C ASP A 124 -8.05 -10.61 7.45
N TYR A 125 -6.99 -11.26 7.92
CA TYR A 125 -5.62 -10.76 7.81
C TYR A 125 -4.71 -11.68 6.97
N GLY A 126 -5.29 -12.53 6.13
CA GLY A 126 -4.55 -13.47 5.31
C GLY A 126 -3.60 -12.82 4.31
N GLY A 127 -2.50 -13.52 4.01
CA GLY A 127 -1.46 -13.04 3.10
C GLY A 127 -0.61 -11.88 3.62
N ALA A 128 -0.69 -11.57 4.93
CA ALA A 128 0.18 -10.57 5.54
C ALA A 128 1.64 -11.05 5.50
N VAL A 129 2.56 -10.20 5.05
CA VAL A 129 3.99 -10.52 5.10
C VAL A 129 4.46 -10.51 6.55
N ALA A 130 5.01 -11.64 6.99
CA ALA A 130 5.49 -11.86 8.34
C ALA A 130 7.02 -11.64 8.48
N GLY A 131 7.77 -11.68 7.37
CA GLY A 131 9.20 -11.43 7.39
C GLY A 131 9.88 -11.57 6.03
N TYR A 132 11.07 -10.98 5.91
CA TYR A 132 11.88 -11.02 4.69
C TYR A 132 13.20 -11.79 4.90
N ARG A 133 13.35 -12.48 6.05
CA ARG A 133 14.53 -13.29 6.42
C ARG A 133 15.86 -12.53 6.26
N GLY A 134 15.87 -11.21 6.55
CA GLY A 134 17.07 -10.38 6.42
C GLY A 134 17.40 -9.97 4.98
N GLY A 135 16.46 -10.14 4.05
CA GLY A 135 16.59 -9.74 2.66
C GLY A 135 16.41 -8.23 2.44
N LYS A 136 16.50 -7.82 1.17
CA LYS A 136 16.53 -6.41 0.74
C LYS A 136 15.21 -5.67 0.93
N LEU A 137 14.10 -6.39 1.09
CA LEU A 137 12.78 -5.79 1.29
C LEU A 137 12.44 -5.57 2.77
N GLU A 138 13.34 -5.92 3.71
CA GLU A 138 13.14 -5.60 5.13
C GLU A 138 12.85 -4.09 5.32
N PRO A 139 11.75 -3.73 6.00
CA PRO A 139 11.40 -2.34 6.18
C PRO A 139 12.39 -1.65 7.14
N ASN A 140 12.82 -0.45 6.79
CA ASN A 140 13.54 0.41 7.73
C ASN A 140 12.53 1.08 8.67
N ASN A 141 12.22 0.41 9.77
CA ASN A 141 11.24 0.88 10.75
C ASN A 141 11.61 2.19 11.46
N ALA A 142 12.86 2.66 11.34
CA ALA A 142 13.30 3.96 11.84
C ALA A 142 12.95 5.12 10.90
N MET A 143 12.46 4.83 9.69
CA MET A 143 12.09 5.82 8.69
C MET A 143 10.58 5.76 8.41
N ALA A 144 10.01 6.95 8.17
CA ALA A 144 8.65 7.11 7.68
C ALA A 144 8.69 7.86 6.34
N PRO A 145 7.72 7.61 5.43
CA PRO A 145 6.67 6.58 5.53
C PRO A 145 7.18 5.15 5.30
N GLN A 146 6.37 4.16 5.66
CA GLN A 146 6.66 2.73 5.46
C GLN A 146 5.69 2.17 4.40
N GLY A 147 6.23 1.66 3.29
CA GLY A 147 5.44 0.93 2.31
C GLY A 147 5.33 -0.54 2.69
N GLY A 148 4.15 -1.12 2.49
CA GLY A 148 3.90 -2.54 2.73
C GLY A 148 2.96 -3.11 1.67
N PHE A 149 2.88 -4.43 1.61
CA PHE A 149 1.95 -5.12 0.72
C PHE A 149 1.38 -6.36 1.41
N ARG A 150 0.22 -6.80 0.93
CA ARG A 150 -0.34 -8.11 1.28
C ARG A 150 -0.42 -8.98 0.05
N LEU A 151 -0.17 -10.26 0.27
CA LEU A 151 -0.31 -11.30 -0.72
C LEU A 151 -1.78 -11.72 -0.85
N ALA A 152 -2.14 -12.15 -2.03
CA ALA A 152 -3.42 -12.76 -2.35
C ALA A 152 -3.18 -13.87 -3.37
N THR A 153 -4.17 -14.73 -3.55
CA THR A 153 -4.21 -15.61 -4.72
C THR A 153 -4.53 -14.78 -5.95
N ARG A 154 -3.91 -15.13 -7.08
CA ARG A 154 -4.14 -14.50 -8.37
C ARG A 154 -5.63 -14.64 -8.74
N PRO A 155 -6.28 -13.58 -9.25
CA PRO A 155 -7.62 -13.68 -9.78
C PRO A 155 -7.75 -14.82 -10.81
N GLY A 156 -8.77 -15.66 -10.66
CA GLY A 156 -9.01 -16.80 -11.55
C GLY A 156 -8.19 -18.05 -11.26
N LEU A 157 -7.43 -18.10 -10.15
CA LEU A 157 -6.83 -19.35 -9.67
C LEU A 157 -7.95 -20.39 -9.43
N PRO A 158 -7.85 -21.60 -10.00
CA PRO A 158 -8.84 -22.65 -9.76
C PRO A 158 -8.98 -23.02 -8.28
N GLU A 159 -10.20 -23.28 -7.82
CA GLU A 159 -10.50 -23.56 -6.40
C GLU A 159 -9.88 -24.87 -5.88
N ASP A 160 -9.55 -25.80 -6.77
CA ASP A 160 -8.90 -27.07 -6.43
C ASP A 160 -7.39 -26.93 -6.21
N VAL A 161 -6.80 -25.77 -6.50
CA VAL A 161 -5.41 -25.46 -6.16
C VAL A 161 -5.30 -25.24 -4.65
N ALA A 162 -4.62 -26.17 -3.98
CA ALA A 162 -4.31 -26.03 -2.57
C ALA A 162 -3.31 -24.88 -2.35
N VAL A 163 -3.73 -23.87 -1.59
CA VAL A 163 -2.90 -22.73 -1.17
C VAL A 163 -2.75 -22.72 0.35
N PRO A 164 -1.71 -22.08 0.92
CA PRO A 164 -1.59 -21.89 2.37
C PRO A 164 -2.86 -21.29 2.98
N GLN A 165 -3.37 -21.84 4.08
CA GLN A 165 -4.61 -21.40 4.74
C GLN A 165 -4.36 -21.16 6.24
N GLY A 166 -5.12 -20.23 6.82
CA GLY A 166 -5.11 -19.96 8.26
C GLY A 166 -4.08 -18.92 8.70
N ASP A 167 -3.98 -18.72 10.01
CA ASP A 167 -3.24 -17.63 10.67
C ASP A 167 -1.77 -17.95 10.99
N THR A 168 -1.29 -19.14 10.61
CA THR A 168 0.11 -19.54 10.79
C THR A 168 1.01 -18.93 9.71
N THR A 169 2.32 -18.93 9.99
CA THR A 169 3.35 -18.45 9.05
C THR A 169 3.79 -19.56 8.10
N PHE A 170 3.89 -19.21 6.82
CA PHE A 170 4.41 -20.03 5.73
C PHE A 170 5.64 -19.37 5.10
N SER A 171 6.53 -20.18 4.52
CA SER A 171 7.71 -19.71 3.77
C SER A 171 7.50 -19.88 2.27
N SER A 172 7.92 -18.91 1.46
CA SER A 172 7.90 -19.03 -0.01
C SER A 172 8.67 -20.24 -0.54
N ASP A 173 9.70 -20.70 0.18
CA ASP A 173 10.53 -21.86 -0.22
C ASP A 173 9.75 -23.18 -0.22
N ASP A 174 8.71 -23.28 0.60
CA ASP A 174 7.89 -24.49 0.70
C ASP A 174 6.86 -24.58 -0.43
N TYR A 175 6.67 -23.50 -1.20
CA TYR A 175 5.61 -23.37 -2.21
C TYR A 175 6.11 -22.89 -3.59
N PRO A 176 7.15 -23.51 -4.19
CA PRO A 176 7.68 -23.08 -5.49
C PRO A 176 6.65 -23.21 -6.63
N ALA A 177 5.70 -24.15 -6.52
CA ALA A 177 4.64 -24.33 -7.51
C ALA A 177 3.63 -23.17 -7.53
N LEU A 178 3.49 -22.43 -6.42
CA LEU A 178 2.56 -21.30 -6.30
C LEU A 178 3.24 -19.95 -6.54
N ALA A 179 4.52 -19.95 -6.93
CA ALA A 179 5.33 -18.73 -6.98
C ALA A 179 4.80 -17.67 -7.97
N THR A 180 4.03 -18.09 -8.99
CA THR A 180 3.33 -17.19 -9.92
C THR A 180 1.85 -16.99 -9.60
N ASP A 181 1.29 -17.83 -8.72
CA ASP A 181 -0.14 -17.83 -8.38
C ASP A 181 -0.42 -16.99 -7.15
N ILE A 182 0.57 -16.83 -6.27
CA ILE A 182 0.53 -15.87 -5.18
C ILE A 182 1.09 -14.54 -5.70
N VAL A 183 0.32 -13.47 -5.51
CA VAL A 183 0.62 -12.14 -6.03
C VAL A 183 0.34 -11.07 -4.98
N VAL A 184 0.86 -9.86 -5.18
CA VAL A 184 0.45 -8.68 -4.42
C VAL A 184 -0.99 -8.33 -4.74
N GLY A 185 -1.86 -8.40 -3.72
CA GLY A 185 -3.28 -8.07 -3.77
C GLY A 185 -3.68 -6.81 -2.99
N GLU A 186 -2.73 -6.20 -2.28
CA GLU A 186 -2.91 -4.92 -1.61
C GLU A 186 -1.57 -4.19 -1.51
N LEU A 187 -1.59 -2.87 -1.69
CA LEU A 187 -0.47 -1.98 -1.35
C LEU A 187 -0.88 -1.04 -0.23
N THR A 188 0.05 -0.76 0.66
CA THR A 188 -0.11 0.22 1.74
C THR A 188 1.07 1.18 1.81
N LEU A 189 0.79 2.39 2.25
CA LEU A 189 1.79 3.36 2.70
C LEU A 189 1.35 3.91 4.05
N SER A 190 2.08 3.59 5.11
CA SER A 190 1.77 4.04 6.47
C SER A 190 2.69 5.18 6.91
N PHE A 191 2.11 6.08 7.71
CA PHE A 191 2.81 7.19 8.36
C PHE A 191 2.70 6.98 9.87
N PRO A 192 3.56 6.13 10.45
CA PRO A 192 3.52 5.87 11.88
C PRO A 192 3.73 7.19 12.65
N ARG A 193 2.94 7.40 13.70
CA ARG A 193 3.16 8.54 14.60
C ARG A 193 4.59 8.43 15.14
N GLN A 194 5.38 9.48 14.95
CA GLN A 194 6.68 9.55 15.61
C GLN A 194 6.43 9.52 17.11
N SER A 195 6.98 8.51 17.80
CA SER A 195 7.08 8.52 19.25
C SER A 195 7.90 9.75 19.63
N SER A 196 7.24 10.80 20.15
CA SER A 196 7.95 11.84 20.87
C SER A 196 8.55 11.17 22.11
N ASN A 197 9.85 10.85 22.08
CA ASN A 197 10.58 10.55 23.30
C ASN A 197 10.40 11.75 24.22
N ARG A 198 9.68 11.54 25.32
CA ARG A 198 9.70 12.43 26.48
C ARG A 198 11.00 12.26 27.23
#